data_AF-A0A0G3GJI3-F1
#
_entry.id   AF-A0A0G3GJI3-F1
#
_cell.length_a   1.000
_cell.length_b   1.000
_cell.length_c   1.000
_cell.angle_alpha   90.00
_cell.angle_beta   90.00
_cell.angle_gamma   90.00
#
_symmetry.space_group_name_H-M   'P 1'
#
loop_
_entity.id
_entity.type
_entity.pdbx_description
1 polymer ?
#
loop_
_entity_poly.entity_id
_entity_poly.type
_entity_poly.pdbx_seq_one_letter_code
_entity_poly.pdbx_strand_id
1 'polypeptide(L)'
;MRAMALSLLLCMACVAEAAQMPVAALPGGMLVFKPVQSVRERKFSDIVEQKTDFSCGAAALATVLRQAYWLDVDEEHVIKGMLVNADQNLVRTQGFSMLDMKRYVETIGMRARGYRIPPEKLEAVTIPVVVLMEIRGYKHFVVLQRADKQWVYIADPVLGHKRYAQEDFVKGWNGIVFAIVGPGYDKTNALRSPPQPLTARNKLDGFNPVRDAELMDFGFIQSDFF
;
A
#
# COMPACT_ATOMS: atom_id res chain seq x y z
N MET A 1 -5.78 -42.60 5.57
CA MET A 1 -5.50 -41.78 6.77
C MET A 1 -4.75 -40.48 6.46
N ARG A 2 -3.63 -40.48 5.73
CA ARG A 2 -2.87 -39.24 5.42
C ARG A 2 -3.64 -38.21 4.58
N ALA A 3 -4.46 -38.66 3.62
CA ALA A 3 -5.29 -37.77 2.80
C ALA A 3 -6.38 -37.06 3.63
N MET A 4 -7.05 -37.77 4.54
CA MET A 4 -8.04 -37.18 5.46
C MET A 4 -7.42 -36.17 6.42
N ALA A 5 -6.22 -36.45 6.94
CA ALA A 5 -5.50 -35.52 7.81
C ALA A 5 -5.11 -34.22 7.08
N LEU A 6 -4.69 -34.32 5.81
CA LEU A 6 -4.33 -33.16 5.00
C LEU A 6 -5.55 -32.29 4.68
N SER A 7 -6.71 -32.89 4.36
CA SER A 7 -7.96 -32.14 4.16
C SER A 7 -8.47 -31.49 5.45
N LEU A 8 -8.27 -32.13 6.61
CA LEU A 8 -8.64 -31.55 7.90
C LEU A 8 -7.72 -30.36 8.27
N LEU A 9 -6.42 -30.47 7.96
CA LEU A 9 -5.44 -29.39 8.14
C LEU A 9 -5.69 -28.21 7.18
N LEU A 10 -6.12 -28.45 5.94
CA LEU A 10 -6.52 -27.38 5.02
C LEU A 10 -7.79 -26.66 5.47
N CYS A 11 -8.76 -27.37 6.07
CA CYS A 11 -9.95 -26.73 6.66
C CYS A 11 -9.65 -25.92 7.94
N MET A 12 -8.52 -26.21 8.61
CA MET A 12 -8.04 -25.47 9.79
C MET A 12 -7.09 -24.31 9.45
N ALA A 13 -6.80 -24.05 8.17
CA ALA A 13 -6.14 -22.82 7.74
C ALA A 13 -7.12 -21.65 7.90
N CYS A 14 -7.34 -21.26 9.15
CA CYS A 14 -8.20 -20.16 9.55
C CYS A 14 -7.73 -18.89 8.84
N VAL A 15 -8.68 -18.17 8.26
CA VAL A 15 -8.44 -16.85 7.68
C VAL A 15 -7.87 -15.98 8.80
N ALA A 16 -6.66 -15.45 8.63
CA ALA A 16 -6.05 -14.54 9.59
C ALA A 16 -6.76 -13.17 9.49
N GLU A 17 -7.94 -13.08 10.08
CA GLU A 17 -8.71 -11.84 10.17
C GLU A 17 -8.19 -10.94 11.30
N ALA A 18 -8.40 -9.63 11.14
CA ALA A 18 -8.23 -8.65 12.18
C ALA A 18 -8.96 -9.05 13.47
N ALA A 19 -8.21 -9.23 14.56
CA ALA A 19 -8.74 -9.66 15.85
C ALA A 19 -8.49 -8.59 16.92
N GLN A 20 -9.40 -8.43 17.88
CA GLN A 20 -9.13 -7.62 19.07
C GLN A 20 -8.39 -8.48 20.09
N MET A 21 -7.16 -8.10 20.45
CA MET A 21 -6.43 -8.76 21.52
C MET A 21 -6.48 -7.94 22.81
N PRO A 22 -6.90 -8.54 23.94
CA PRO A 22 -6.79 -7.89 25.25
C PRO A 22 -5.32 -7.81 25.65
N VAL A 23 -4.83 -6.60 25.91
CA VAL A 23 -3.48 -6.33 26.40
C VAL A 23 -3.60 -5.64 27.76
N ALA A 24 -2.90 -6.14 28.78
CA ALA A 24 -2.84 -5.49 30.08
C ALA A 24 -2.06 -4.17 29.95
N ALA A 25 -2.73 -3.04 30.14
CA ALA A 25 -2.13 -1.73 29.89
C ALA A 25 -1.37 -1.15 31.09
N LEU A 26 -1.66 -1.59 32.32
CA LEU A 26 -1.09 -1.04 33.56
C LEU A 26 -1.10 -2.06 34.72
N PRO A 27 -0.28 -1.87 35.78
CA PRO A 27 -0.43 -2.57 37.05
C PRO A 27 -1.83 -2.28 37.62
N GLY A 28 -2.64 -3.33 37.83
CA GLY A 28 -4.06 -3.20 38.21
C GLY A 28 -5.06 -3.91 37.30
N GLY A 29 -4.60 -4.56 36.22
CA GLY A 29 -5.42 -5.50 35.45
C GLY A 29 -6.39 -4.86 34.45
N MET A 30 -6.25 -3.57 34.16
CA MET A 30 -7.04 -2.91 33.12
C MET A 30 -6.67 -3.48 31.74
N LEU A 31 -7.63 -4.19 31.12
CA LEU A 31 -7.49 -4.74 29.77
C LEU A 31 -7.79 -3.66 28.74
N VAL A 32 -6.84 -3.41 27.83
CA VAL A 32 -7.04 -2.58 26.64
C VAL A 32 -7.13 -3.49 25.43
N PHE A 33 -8.24 -3.38 24.69
CA PHE A 33 -8.44 -4.14 23.46
C PHE A 33 -7.73 -3.42 22.31
N LYS A 34 -6.66 -4.02 21.81
CA LYS A 34 -5.92 -3.49 20.66
C LYS A 34 -6.39 -4.21 19.39
N PRO A 35 -6.80 -3.49 18.33
CA PRO A 35 -7.01 -4.11 17.04
C PRO A 35 -5.66 -4.61 16.51
N VAL A 36 -5.59 -5.91 16.23
CA VAL A 36 -4.41 -6.57 15.68
C VAL A 36 -4.67 -6.86 14.22
N GLN A 37 -3.68 -6.55 13.38
CA GLN A 37 -3.69 -6.84 11.96
C GLN A 37 -2.62 -7.88 11.65
N SER A 38 -2.93 -8.78 10.73
CA SER A 38 -1.94 -9.71 10.18
C SER A 38 -0.88 -8.96 9.36
N VAL A 39 0.27 -9.61 9.15
CA VAL A 39 1.35 -9.08 8.30
C VAL A 39 0.84 -8.81 6.87
N ARG A 40 -0.09 -9.65 6.37
CA ARG A 40 -0.70 -9.46 5.06
C ARG A 40 -1.62 -8.24 5.03
N GLU A 41 -2.52 -8.12 6.01
CA GLU A 41 -3.44 -6.97 6.07
C GLU A 41 -2.67 -5.66 6.16
N ARG A 42 -1.65 -5.60 7.00
CA ARG A 42 -0.80 -4.41 7.14
C ARG A 42 0.02 -4.09 5.89
N LYS A 43 0.34 -5.09 5.07
CA LYS A 43 1.06 -4.90 3.80
C LYS A 43 0.19 -4.18 2.76
N PHE A 44 -1.13 -4.39 2.80
CA PHE A 44 -2.09 -3.81 1.86
C PHE A 44 -3.05 -2.80 2.52
N SER A 45 -2.73 -2.30 3.72
CA SER A 45 -3.53 -1.26 4.38
C SER A 45 -3.74 -0.09 3.43
N ASP A 46 -4.97 0.40 3.29
CA ASP A 46 -5.27 1.55 2.43
C ASP A 46 -4.97 1.35 0.92
N ILE A 47 -4.67 0.12 0.47
CA ILE A 47 -4.43 -0.22 -0.93
C ILE A 47 -5.54 -1.14 -1.43
N VAL A 48 -6.03 -0.90 -2.65
CA VAL A 48 -6.89 -1.87 -3.34
C VAL A 48 -6.00 -2.94 -3.96
N GLU A 49 -6.02 -4.15 -3.39
CA GLU A 49 -5.28 -5.31 -3.91
C GLU A 49 -5.83 -5.74 -5.27
N GLN A 50 -4.93 -5.99 -6.21
CA GLN A 50 -5.25 -6.51 -7.53
C GLN A 50 -5.62 -8.00 -7.45
N LYS A 51 -6.77 -8.38 -8.01
CA LYS A 51 -7.25 -9.77 -8.04
C LYS A 51 -7.25 -10.39 -9.44
N THR A 52 -7.21 -9.56 -10.49
CA THR A 52 -7.27 -10.03 -11.89
C THR A 52 -5.93 -9.82 -12.59
N ASP A 53 -5.65 -10.57 -13.64
CA ASP A 53 -4.48 -10.29 -14.49
C ASP A 53 -4.68 -9.00 -15.29
N PHE A 54 -3.58 -8.26 -15.51
CA PHE A 54 -3.57 -7.03 -16.30
C PHE A 54 -4.46 -5.87 -15.80
N SER A 55 -4.92 -5.92 -14.55
CA SER A 55 -5.75 -4.89 -13.91
C SER A 55 -4.99 -3.98 -12.95
N CYS A 56 -3.65 -4.01 -12.93
CA CYS A 56 -2.84 -3.15 -12.06
C CYS A 56 -3.18 -1.65 -12.18
N GLY A 57 -3.48 -1.18 -13.39
CA GLY A 57 -3.95 0.19 -13.62
C GLY A 57 -5.30 0.48 -12.96
N ALA A 58 -6.23 -0.47 -13.02
CA ALA A 58 -7.54 -0.35 -12.37
C ALA A 58 -7.42 -0.30 -10.85
N ALA A 59 -6.64 -1.20 -10.26
CA ALA A 59 -6.42 -1.27 -8.83
C ALA A 59 -5.63 -0.06 -8.29
N ALA A 60 -4.62 0.42 -9.02
CA ALA A 60 -3.91 1.64 -8.68
C ALA A 60 -4.83 2.87 -8.73
N LEU A 61 -5.68 2.97 -9.75
CA LEU A 61 -6.67 4.05 -9.85
C LEU A 61 -7.72 3.96 -8.74
N ALA A 62 -8.26 2.77 -8.47
CA ALA A 62 -9.19 2.52 -7.37
C ALA A 62 -8.59 2.94 -6.02
N THR A 63 -7.31 2.64 -5.79
CA THR A 63 -6.58 3.06 -4.58
C THR A 63 -6.57 4.58 -4.43
N VAL A 64 -6.25 5.33 -5.49
CA VAL A 64 -6.26 6.80 -5.44
C VAL A 64 -7.67 7.33 -5.23
N LEU A 65 -8.68 6.83 -5.96
CA LEU A 65 -10.07 7.28 -5.84
C LEU A 65 -10.64 7.01 -4.44
N ARG A 66 -10.39 5.83 -3.89
CA ARG A 66 -10.88 5.44 -2.57
C ARG A 66 -10.22 6.22 -1.45
N GLN A 67 -8.89 6.35 -1.47
CA GLN A 67 -8.19 6.99 -0.37
C GLN A 67 -8.12 8.51 -0.47
N ALA A 68 -7.88 9.06 -1.66
CA ALA A 68 -7.70 10.50 -1.82
C ALA A 68 -9.01 11.26 -2.02
N TYR A 69 -10.09 10.59 -2.44
CA TYR A 69 -11.38 11.20 -2.74
C TYR A 69 -12.56 10.56 -2.00
N TRP A 70 -12.32 9.58 -1.12
CA TRP A 70 -13.35 8.88 -0.35
C TRP A 70 -14.46 8.25 -1.20
N LEU A 71 -14.14 7.86 -2.44
CA LEU A 71 -15.08 7.16 -3.30
C LEU A 71 -15.12 5.68 -2.93
N ASP A 72 -16.31 5.12 -2.73
CA ASP A 72 -16.45 3.70 -2.49
C ASP A 72 -16.37 2.91 -3.82
N VAL A 73 -15.14 2.73 -4.29
CA VAL A 73 -14.84 2.00 -5.53
C VAL A 73 -13.75 0.97 -5.28
N ASP A 74 -13.97 -0.26 -5.75
CA ASP A 74 -12.96 -1.31 -5.77
C ASP A 74 -12.39 -1.51 -7.18
N GLU A 75 -11.52 -2.51 -7.32
CA GLU A 75 -10.93 -2.89 -8.60
C GLU A 75 -11.99 -3.24 -9.64
N GLU A 76 -13.02 -4.02 -9.29
CA GLU A 76 -14.04 -4.49 -10.23
C GLU A 76 -14.90 -3.34 -10.75
N HIS A 77 -15.27 -2.40 -9.87
CA HIS A 77 -16.00 -1.19 -10.25
C HIS A 77 -15.22 -0.36 -11.26
N VAL A 78 -13.93 -0.15 -11.01
CA VAL A 78 -13.05 0.63 -11.91
C VAL A 78 -12.79 -0.10 -13.22
N ILE A 79 -12.62 -1.43 -13.20
CA ILE A 79 -12.52 -2.26 -14.42
C ILE A 79 -13.76 -2.08 -15.29
N LYS A 80 -14.97 -2.27 -14.72
CA LYS A 80 -16.23 -2.13 -15.46
C LYS A 80 -16.37 -0.75 -16.07
N GLY A 81 -16.05 0.30 -15.31
CA GLY A 81 -16.10 1.68 -15.80
C GLY A 81 -15.14 1.96 -16.95
N MET A 82 -13.90 1.46 -16.88
CA MET A 82 -12.93 1.64 -17.95
C MET A 82 -13.28 0.85 -19.22
N LEU A 83 -13.81 -0.37 -19.08
CA LEU A 83 -14.19 -1.23 -20.21
C LEU A 83 -15.28 -0.64 -21.11
N VAL A 84 -16.08 0.32 -20.62
CA VAL A 84 -17.09 1.01 -21.44
C VAL A 84 -16.45 1.73 -22.64
N ASN A 85 -15.26 2.29 -22.48
CA ASN A 85 -14.60 3.12 -23.50
C ASN A 85 -13.23 2.57 -23.96
N ALA A 86 -12.85 1.39 -23.49
CA ALA A 86 -11.59 0.73 -23.80
C ALA A 86 -11.77 -0.38 -24.84
N ASP A 87 -10.71 -0.68 -25.58
CA ASP A 87 -10.68 -1.84 -26.47
C ASP A 87 -10.46 -3.12 -25.67
N GLN A 88 -11.50 -3.95 -25.57
CA GLN A 88 -11.47 -5.17 -24.77
C GLN A 88 -10.41 -6.18 -25.25
N ASN A 89 -10.09 -6.22 -26.54
CA ASN A 89 -9.09 -7.15 -27.07
C ASN A 89 -7.67 -6.72 -26.65
N LEU A 90 -7.40 -5.41 -26.66
CA LEU A 90 -6.15 -4.86 -26.17
C LEU A 90 -6.03 -5.01 -24.65
N VAL A 91 -7.09 -4.71 -23.89
CA VAL A 91 -7.06 -4.83 -22.42
C VAL A 91 -6.78 -6.27 -21.99
N ARG A 92 -7.34 -7.27 -22.67
CA ARG A 92 -7.09 -8.69 -22.35
C ARG A 92 -5.64 -9.13 -22.57
N THR A 93 -4.91 -8.47 -23.47
CA THR A 93 -3.55 -8.88 -23.85
C THR A 93 -2.46 -7.99 -23.27
N GLN A 94 -2.76 -6.72 -23.02
CA GLN A 94 -1.79 -5.68 -22.62
C GLN A 94 -2.20 -4.93 -21.34
N GLY A 95 -3.43 -5.10 -20.86
CA GLY A 95 -3.99 -4.36 -19.74
C GLY A 95 -4.48 -2.96 -20.09
N PHE A 96 -4.90 -2.24 -19.05
CA PHE A 96 -5.42 -0.87 -19.20
C PHE A 96 -4.29 0.13 -19.47
N SER A 97 -4.53 1.07 -20.39
CA SER A 97 -3.63 2.18 -20.64
C SER A 97 -3.93 3.40 -19.75
N MET A 98 -2.99 4.36 -19.67
CA MET A 98 -3.27 5.66 -19.05
C MET A 98 -4.39 6.43 -19.77
N LEU A 99 -4.62 6.17 -21.05
CA LEU A 99 -5.71 6.78 -21.80
C LEU A 99 -7.07 6.22 -21.36
N ASP A 100 -7.16 4.91 -21.10
CA ASP A 100 -8.39 4.28 -20.59
C ASP A 100 -8.72 4.80 -19.20
N MET A 101 -7.71 4.88 -18.32
CA MET A 101 -7.84 5.50 -17.00
C MET A 101 -8.31 6.95 -17.10
N LYS A 102 -7.73 7.75 -18.02
CA LYS A 102 -8.14 9.13 -18.23
C LYS A 102 -9.60 9.25 -18.64
N ARG A 103 -10.03 8.49 -19.65
CA ARG A 103 -11.40 8.49 -20.15
C ARG A 103 -12.39 8.15 -19.03
N TYR A 104 -12.10 7.12 -18.23
CA TYR A 104 -12.94 6.77 -17.10
C TYR A 104 -13.01 7.87 -16.03
N VAL A 105 -11.86 8.42 -15.61
CA VAL A 105 -11.81 9.52 -14.64
C VAL A 105 -12.62 10.75 -15.12
N GLU A 106 -12.59 11.04 -16.42
CA GLU A 106 -13.39 12.13 -17.01
C GLU A 106 -14.91 11.84 -17.00
N THR A 107 -15.31 10.58 -17.19
CA THR A 107 -16.73 10.19 -17.11
C THR A 107 -17.35 10.37 -15.72
N ILE A 108 -16.54 10.27 -14.65
CA ILE A 108 -16.97 10.51 -13.26
C ILE A 108 -16.81 11.98 -12.82
N GLY A 109 -16.61 12.91 -13.77
CA GLY A 109 -16.55 14.36 -13.50
C GLY A 109 -15.22 14.85 -12.93
N MET A 110 -14.17 14.01 -12.96
CA MET A 110 -12.83 14.37 -12.53
C MET A 110 -11.93 14.71 -13.73
N ARG A 111 -10.73 15.23 -13.47
CA ARG A 111 -9.73 15.52 -14.49
C ARG A 111 -8.52 14.64 -14.29
N ALA A 112 -8.00 14.08 -15.37
CA ALA A 112 -6.78 13.28 -15.35
C ALA A 112 -5.74 13.88 -16.31
N ARG A 113 -4.49 13.98 -15.85
CA ARG A 113 -3.39 14.54 -16.65
C ARG A 113 -2.11 13.75 -16.47
N GLY A 114 -1.50 13.39 -17.61
CA GLY A 114 -0.14 12.86 -17.65
C GLY A 114 0.88 13.99 -17.75
N TYR A 115 1.86 14.00 -16.86
CA TYR A 115 2.98 14.93 -16.90
C TYR A 115 4.28 14.16 -17.04
N ARG A 116 5.18 14.63 -17.90
CA ARG A 116 6.57 14.19 -17.91
C ARG A 116 7.35 15.11 -16.99
N ILE A 117 7.95 14.55 -15.94
CA ILE A 117 8.75 15.29 -14.98
C ILE A 117 10.13 14.65 -14.84
N PRO A 118 11.19 15.46 -14.64
CA PRO A 118 12.52 14.93 -14.45
C PRO A 118 12.68 14.40 -13.00
N PRO A 119 13.60 13.45 -12.75
CA PRO A 119 13.78 12.82 -11.44
C PRO A 119 13.96 13.78 -10.27
N GLU A 120 14.62 14.91 -10.50
CA GLU A 120 14.91 15.92 -9.48
C GLU A 120 13.65 16.64 -8.98
N LYS A 121 12.54 16.51 -9.71
CA LYS A 121 11.23 17.08 -9.34
C LYS A 121 10.31 16.06 -8.67
N LEU A 122 10.77 14.83 -8.45
CA LEU A 122 9.95 13.80 -7.81
C LEU A 122 9.50 14.20 -6.40
N GLU A 123 10.38 14.86 -5.64
CA GLU A 123 10.08 15.39 -4.30
C GLU A 123 9.01 16.49 -4.31
N ALA A 124 8.82 17.17 -5.44
CA ALA A 124 7.79 18.20 -5.58
C ALA A 124 6.38 17.61 -5.79
N VAL A 125 6.28 16.31 -6.05
CA VAL A 125 5.00 15.60 -6.20
C VAL A 125 4.42 15.35 -4.82
N THR A 126 3.50 16.24 -4.41
CA THR A 126 2.90 16.25 -3.06
C THR A 126 1.57 15.51 -2.94
N ILE A 127 1.00 15.11 -4.07
CA ILE A 127 -0.24 14.35 -4.18
C ILE A 127 0.05 12.93 -4.68
N PRO A 128 -0.77 11.92 -4.30
CA PRO A 128 -0.63 10.58 -4.84
C PRO A 128 -0.90 10.58 -6.35
N VAL A 129 -0.04 9.95 -7.12
CA VAL A 129 -0.14 9.86 -8.58
C VAL A 129 0.08 8.42 -9.04
N VAL A 130 -0.56 8.03 -10.14
CA VAL A 130 -0.27 6.73 -10.76
C VAL A 130 0.97 6.88 -11.63
N VAL A 131 1.89 5.93 -11.53
CA VAL A 131 3.12 5.90 -12.34
C VAL A 131 3.27 4.54 -13.00
N LEU A 132 3.97 4.51 -14.13
CA LEU A 132 4.34 3.26 -14.79
C LEU A 132 5.79 2.92 -14.44
N MET A 133 5.97 1.75 -13.84
CA MET A 133 7.28 1.17 -13.57
C MET A 133 7.54 0.00 -14.51
N GLU A 134 8.80 -0.19 -14.89
CA GLU A 134 9.31 -1.34 -15.60
C GLU A 134 10.28 -2.10 -14.70
N ILE A 135 9.91 -3.33 -14.35
CA ILE A 135 10.68 -4.19 -13.46
C ILE A 135 10.99 -5.47 -14.23
N ARG A 136 12.25 -5.67 -14.59
CA ARG A 136 12.73 -6.87 -15.33
C ARG A 136 11.94 -7.12 -16.64
N GLY A 137 11.62 -6.05 -17.37
CA GLY A 137 10.86 -6.11 -18.63
C GLY A 137 9.34 -6.18 -18.47
N TYR A 138 8.83 -6.23 -17.23
CA TYR A 138 7.40 -6.18 -16.95
C TYR A 138 6.95 -4.75 -16.62
N LYS A 139 5.97 -4.24 -17.37
CA LYS A 139 5.37 -2.92 -17.16
C LYS A 139 4.23 -3.01 -16.16
N HIS A 140 4.27 -2.18 -15.12
CA HIS A 140 3.37 -2.26 -13.98
C HIS A 140 2.93 -0.88 -13.51
N PHE A 141 1.63 -0.70 -13.30
CA PHE A 141 1.09 0.53 -12.71
C PHE A 141 1.10 0.44 -11.19
N VAL A 142 1.65 1.46 -10.57
CA VAL A 142 1.69 1.61 -9.11
C VAL A 142 1.31 3.03 -8.73
N VAL A 143 0.91 3.23 -7.48
CA VAL A 143 0.65 4.56 -6.94
C VAL A 143 1.93 5.07 -6.29
N LEU A 144 2.49 6.15 -6.81
CA LEU A 144 3.50 6.93 -6.09
C LEU A 144 2.79 7.72 -5.00
N GLN A 145 3.12 7.40 -3.75
CA GLN A 145 2.49 7.95 -2.56
C GLN A 145 3.20 9.24 -2.12
N ARG A 146 4.52 9.15 -2.01
CA ARG A 146 5.41 10.22 -1.56
C ARG A 146 6.84 9.93 -2.02
N ALA A 147 7.60 10.99 -2.29
CA ALA A 147 9.04 10.91 -2.45
C ALA A 147 9.74 11.86 -1.47
N ASP A 148 10.91 11.45 -1.01
CA ASP A 148 11.88 12.30 -0.32
C ASP A 148 13.27 12.13 -0.98
N LYS A 149 14.29 12.75 -0.39
CA LYS A 149 15.67 12.75 -0.92
C LYS A 149 16.30 11.37 -1.06
N GLN A 150 15.85 10.39 -0.28
CA GLN A 150 16.45 9.05 -0.25
C GLN A 150 15.47 7.99 -0.75
N TRP A 151 14.19 8.13 -0.44
CA TRP A 151 13.18 7.10 -0.61
C TRP A 151 12.01 7.55 -1.45
N VAL A 152 11.53 6.62 -2.28
CA VAL A 152 10.26 6.74 -3.01
C VAL A 152 9.32 5.68 -2.47
N TYR A 153 8.20 6.12 -1.90
CA TYR A 153 7.16 5.27 -1.35
C TYR A 153 6.11 5.02 -2.40
N ILE A 154 5.82 3.74 -2.63
CA ILE A 154 4.81 3.30 -3.57
C ILE A 154 3.79 2.38 -2.89
N ALA A 155 2.55 2.49 -3.32
CA ALA A 155 1.52 1.49 -3.12
C ALA A 155 1.42 0.65 -4.40
N ASP A 156 1.91 -0.57 -4.33
CA ASP A 156 1.86 -1.56 -5.41
C ASP A 156 0.60 -2.42 -5.23
N PRO A 157 -0.34 -2.47 -6.18
CA PRO A 157 -1.54 -3.29 -6.06
C PRO A 157 -1.29 -4.80 -5.88
N VAL A 158 -0.11 -5.29 -6.26
CA VAL A 158 0.29 -6.70 -6.17
C VAL A 158 1.21 -6.95 -4.97
N LEU A 159 2.10 -6.00 -4.68
CA LEU A 159 3.12 -6.15 -3.65
C LEU A 159 2.87 -5.34 -2.37
N GLY A 160 1.76 -4.59 -2.30
CA GLY A 160 1.42 -3.72 -1.18
C GLY A 160 2.36 -2.52 -1.04
N HIS A 161 2.49 -2.00 0.18
CA HIS A 161 3.42 -0.89 0.44
C HIS A 161 4.87 -1.31 0.24
N LYS A 162 5.58 -0.55 -0.59
CA LYS A 162 6.99 -0.74 -0.86
C LYS A 162 7.71 0.61 -0.89
N ARG A 163 9.00 0.60 -0.58
CA ARG A 163 9.87 1.74 -0.81
C ARG A 163 11.05 1.34 -1.68
N TYR A 164 11.50 2.29 -2.48
CA TYR A 164 12.70 2.17 -3.30
C TYR A 164 13.68 3.26 -2.92
N ALA A 165 14.98 2.98 -3.01
CA ALA A 165 15.95 4.07 -3.09
C ALA A 165 15.63 4.90 -4.34
N GLN A 166 15.78 6.22 -4.26
CA GLN A 166 15.42 7.11 -5.37
C GLN A 166 16.12 6.70 -6.67
N GLU A 167 17.40 6.35 -6.61
CA GLU A 167 18.18 5.86 -7.76
C GLU A 167 17.60 4.59 -8.40
N ASP A 168 17.08 3.65 -7.60
CA ASP A 168 16.54 2.39 -8.09
C ASP A 168 15.14 2.57 -8.67
N PHE A 169 14.36 3.49 -8.10
CA PHE A 169 13.07 3.86 -8.65
C PHE A 169 13.23 4.47 -10.04
N VAL A 170 14.15 5.41 -10.20
CA VAL A 170 14.38 6.13 -11.46
C VAL A 170 14.81 5.20 -12.60
N LYS A 171 15.60 4.15 -12.31
CA LYS A 171 16.00 3.14 -13.32
C LYS A 171 14.80 2.44 -13.97
N GLY A 172 13.74 2.19 -13.19
CA GLY A 172 12.52 1.51 -13.67
C GLY A 172 11.40 2.45 -14.08
N TRP A 173 11.51 3.76 -13.84
CA TRP A 173 10.43 4.70 -14.08
C TRP A 173 10.60 5.44 -15.40
N ASN A 174 9.50 5.57 -16.17
CA ASN A 174 9.53 6.18 -17.50
C ASN A 174 9.48 7.73 -17.52
N GLY A 175 9.51 8.37 -16.34
CA GLY A 175 9.43 9.83 -16.18
C GLY A 175 8.02 10.41 -16.28
N ILE A 176 6.97 9.57 -16.37
CA ILE A 176 5.58 10.02 -16.48
C ILE A 176 4.87 9.82 -15.14
N VAL A 177 4.18 10.86 -14.68
CA VAL A 177 3.21 10.81 -13.58
C VAL A 177 1.81 11.07 -14.11
N PHE A 178 0.85 10.29 -13.65
CA PHE A 178 -0.56 10.43 -13.98
C PHE A 178 -1.32 10.95 -12.76
N ALA A 179 -1.68 12.23 -12.80
CA ALA A 179 -2.35 12.93 -11.72
C ALA A 179 -3.86 12.97 -11.96
N ILE A 180 -4.62 12.60 -10.92
CA ILE A 180 -6.08 12.74 -10.85
C ILE A 180 -6.39 13.98 -10.01
N VAL A 181 -7.23 14.87 -10.55
CA VAL A 181 -7.64 16.13 -9.93
C VAL A 181 -9.16 16.25 -10.02
N GLY A 182 -9.83 16.31 -8.89
CA GLY A 182 -11.27 16.48 -8.80
C GLY A 182 -11.70 17.24 -7.55
N PRO A 183 -12.99 17.55 -7.40
CA PRO A 183 -13.55 18.01 -6.13
C PRO A 183 -13.39 16.91 -5.06
N GLY A 184 -13.33 17.31 -3.79
CA GLY A 184 -13.29 16.36 -2.67
C GLY A 184 -11.92 15.72 -2.39
N TYR A 185 -10.83 16.24 -2.97
CA TYR A 185 -9.48 15.78 -2.61
C TYR A 185 -9.18 16.03 -1.13
N ASP A 186 -8.97 14.96 -0.38
CA ASP A 186 -8.58 15.02 1.01
C ASP A 186 -7.05 15.21 1.14
N LYS A 187 -6.63 16.31 1.78
CA LYS A 187 -5.21 16.60 2.03
C LYS A 187 -4.62 15.76 3.16
N THR A 188 -5.44 15.09 3.96
CA THR A 188 -5.06 14.27 5.10
C THR A 188 -5.13 12.76 4.82
N ASN A 189 -5.34 12.38 3.56
CA ASN A 189 -5.48 10.98 3.16
C ASN A 189 -4.29 10.09 3.55
N ALA A 190 -4.57 8.80 3.76
CA ALA A 190 -3.60 7.80 4.18
C ALA A 190 -2.41 7.63 3.21
N LEU A 191 -2.62 7.87 1.91
CA LEU A 191 -1.56 7.73 0.91
C LEU A 191 -0.44 8.77 1.04
N ARG A 192 -0.66 9.88 1.74
CA ARG A 192 0.40 10.89 2.00
C ARG A 192 1.33 10.50 3.16
N SER A 193 0.88 9.59 4.02
CA SER A 193 1.61 9.11 5.21
C SER A 193 1.73 7.59 5.17
N PRO A 194 2.39 7.03 4.14
CA PRO A 194 2.43 5.58 3.96
C PRO A 194 3.14 4.88 5.13
N PRO A 195 2.65 3.71 5.56
CA PRO A 195 3.33 2.94 6.59
C PRO A 195 4.72 2.53 6.10
N GLN A 196 5.68 2.45 7.02
CA GLN A 196 6.98 1.92 6.68
C GLN A 196 6.85 0.43 6.30
N PRO A 197 7.48 -0.01 5.19
CA PRO A 197 7.48 -1.42 4.82
C PRO A 197 7.99 -2.30 5.97
N LEU A 198 7.35 -3.45 6.16
CA LEU A 198 7.73 -4.39 7.20
C LEU A 198 9.06 -5.07 6.83
N THR A 199 10.17 -4.58 7.37
CA THR A 199 11.51 -5.16 7.19
C THR A 199 12.08 -5.65 8.51
N ALA A 200 12.52 -6.92 8.56
CA ALA A 200 13.21 -7.49 9.73
C ALA A 200 14.68 -7.04 9.83
N ARG A 201 15.30 -6.66 8.69
CA ARG A 201 16.74 -6.46 8.53
C ARG A 201 17.37 -5.45 9.51
N ASN A 202 16.63 -4.41 9.92
CA ASN A 202 17.14 -3.37 10.82
C ASN A 202 16.36 -3.30 12.14
N LYS A 203 15.41 -4.23 12.39
CA LYS A 203 14.58 -4.23 13.61
C LYS A 203 15.04 -5.25 14.65
N LEU A 204 15.76 -6.29 14.23
CA LEU A 204 16.32 -7.29 15.15
C LEU A 204 17.64 -6.82 15.76
N ASP A 205 18.45 -6.07 15.01
CA ASP A 205 19.73 -5.53 15.48
C ASP A 205 19.59 -4.30 16.40
N GLY A 206 18.36 -3.78 16.55
CA GLY A 206 18.04 -2.63 17.41
C GLY A 206 17.55 -3.03 18.81
N PHE A 207 17.61 -4.32 19.18
CA PHE A 207 17.36 -4.73 20.56
C PHE A 207 18.50 -4.24 21.44
N ASN A 208 18.37 -3.03 21.97
CA ASN A 208 19.10 -2.65 23.17
C ASN A 208 18.37 -3.29 24.36
N PRO A 209 19.04 -4.12 25.19
CA PRO A 209 18.47 -4.46 26.48
C PRO A 209 18.12 -3.15 27.20
N VAL A 210 16.92 -3.12 27.80
CA VAL A 210 16.46 -1.97 28.59
C VAL A 210 17.55 -1.70 29.64
N ARG A 211 18.05 -0.46 29.68
CA ARG A 211 19.13 -0.13 30.62
C ARG A 211 18.62 -0.26 32.04
N ASP A 212 19.46 -0.64 32.99
CA ASP A 212 19.07 -0.76 34.41
C ASP A 212 18.41 0.54 34.93
N ALA A 213 18.88 1.70 34.46
CA ALA A 213 18.28 3.00 34.77
C ALA A 213 16.84 3.17 34.23
N GLU A 214 16.55 2.65 33.03
CA GLU A 214 15.21 2.66 32.46
C GLU A 214 14.31 1.63 33.16
N LEU A 215 14.87 0.52 33.67
CA LEU A 215 14.12 -0.46 34.46
C LEU A 215 13.70 0.08 35.83
N MET A 216 14.46 1.01 36.41
CA MET A 216 14.05 1.71 37.63
C MET A 216 12.79 2.57 37.42
N ASP A 217 12.60 3.15 36.24
CA ASP A 217 11.37 3.88 35.86
C ASP A 217 10.14 2.95 35.75
N PHE A 218 10.37 1.64 35.59
CA PHE A 218 9.34 0.61 35.60
C PHE A 218 9.18 -0.09 36.97
N GLY A 219 9.84 0.41 38.02
CA GLY A 219 9.67 -0.05 39.39
C GLY A 219 10.55 -1.22 39.81
N PHE A 220 11.54 -1.60 39.00
CA PHE A 220 12.56 -2.56 39.43
C PHE A 220 13.53 -1.89 40.39
N ILE A 221 13.85 -2.56 41.50
CA ILE A 221 14.80 -2.04 42.48
C ILE A 221 16.18 -2.65 42.26
N GLN A 222 17.22 -1.95 42.70
CA GLN A 222 18.60 -2.35 42.46
C GLN A 222 18.92 -3.78 42.96
N SER A 223 18.21 -4.27 43.98
CA SER A 223 18.35 -5.64 44.50
C SER A 223 17.82 -6.74 43.58
N ASP A 224 17.01 -6.41 42.58
CA ASP A 224 16.45 -7.38 41.62
C ASP A 224 17.45 -7.75 40.50
N PHE A 225 18.59 -7.04 40.44
CA PHE A 225 19.60 -7.17 39.39
C PHE A 225 20.88 -7.91 39.82
N PHE A 226 20.93 -8.47 41.04
CA PHE A 226 22.07 -9.18 41.61
C PHE A 226 21.70 -10.57 42.16
#